data_AF-A0AAW9S3P8-F1
#
_entry.id   AF-A0AAW9S3P8-F1
#
_cell.length_a   1.000
_cell.length_b   1.000
_cell.length_c   1.000
_cell.angle_alpha   90.00
_cell.angle_beta   90.00
_cell.angle_gamma   90.00
#
_symmetry.space_group_name_H-M   'P 1'
#
loop_
_entity.id
_entity.type
_entity.pdbx_description
1 polymer ?
#
loop_
_entity_poly.entity_id
_entity_poly.type
_entity_poly.pdbx_seq_one_letter_code
_entity_poly.pdbx_strand_id
1 'polypeptide(L)'
;MKDLLYAIKTQNFKKITRELERFPVDSLTWATFEELLSLTLQLVENTPFQDKGFGVLEKQLNIFWVRCSEKGAGYALHLYDTVLNRLEQTHWDDEQEAAKGYKTLSVFKNDKIGLYSKNIYLRAALRENSSRILEIAEHILTLEDRQIVQSRKPSHTGTLGEIVEFLLDIYFYHCKFMGDEDLRASAADYVIPMAKKFPKQGNNLTLSLVKEHPDCPKIISELIHYYLNLDLNEDQSGLFYSIALAVLSANGSGSLFKKIPKILKHLAPLSATWREQQWEYFAENFVYYPLEDEKAILHFLERSKQAFALVELIVNSSAMTPKVQALRDLFQKAVQNPPSKKKNPKAVAPKGVSFRSVNFKLAVLDELMYTMDVLQPKFDIREFACSQAERIIDIEEEGYTIVPEAMAFFEELPVSENDLAQVESLYFDGGLDIYRHIYPFFGGEEDYFDIDSLEDIALLKNLKSLNITSMVDASCSLKPLKGQDKLEQITLDVVTYQNMDTLLELPSLRHITTFKNVVKAYPELFQQLQEKGIEIKVNS
;
A
#
# COMPACT_ATOMS: atom_id res chain seq x y z
N MET A 1 -1.17 15.74 32.29
CA MET A 1 -2.62 16.03 32.52
C MET A 1 -2.91 17.52 32.66
N LYS A 2 -2.38 18.24 33.67
CA LYS A 2 -2.69 19.68 33.87
C LYS A 2 -2.43 20.55 32.63
N ASP A 3 -1.31 20.34 31.93
CA ASP A 3 -0.98 21.08 30.72
C ASP A 3 -1.90 20.79 29.53
N LEU A 4 -2.31 19.53 29.37
CA LEU A 4 -3.27 19.12 28.35
C LEU A 4 -4.66 19.72 28.64
N LEU A 5 -5.13 19.64 29.89
CA LEU A 5 -6.40 20.25 30.30
C LEU A 5 -6.40 21.77 30.06
N TYR A 6 -5.29 22.44 30.40
CA TYR A 6 -5.12 23.87 30.12
C TYR A 6 -5.12 24.16 28.61
N ALA A 7 -4.46 23.33 27.81
CA ALA A 7 -4.42 23.47 26.37
C ALA A 7 -5.81 23.31 25.73
N ILE A 8 -6.58 22.31 26.17
CA ILE A 8 -7.96 22.06 25.73
C ILE A 8 -8.84 23.26 26.09
N LYS A 9 -8.77 23.74 27.34
CA LYS A 9 -9.54 24.92 27.80
C LYS A 9 -9.24 26.20 27.02
N THR A 10 -7.99 26.36 26.58
CA THR A 10 -7.54 27.53 25.81
C THR A 10 -7.65 27.35 24.29
N GLN A 11 -8.16 26.20 23.83
CA GLN A 11 -8.28 25.82 22.41
C GLN A 11 -6.99 26.04 21.60
N ASN A 12 -5.82 25.92 22.24
CA ASN A 12 -4.54 26.12 21.57
C ASN A 12 -4.13 24.83 20.86
N PHE A 13 -4.53 24.66 19.60
CA PHE A 13 -4.32 23.41 18.85
C PHE A 13 -2.86 22.95 18.77
N LYS A 14 -1.90 23.88 18.66
CA LYS A 14 -0.48 23.55 18.66
C LYS A 14 -0.04 22.97 20.01
N LYS A 15 -0.51 23.57 21.11
CA LYS A 15 -0.25 23.06 22.45
C LYS A 15 -0.98 21.73 22.68
N ILE A 16 -2.25 21.62 22.32
CA ILE A 16 -3.05 20.39 22.44
C ILE A 16 -2.33 19.23 21.73
N THR A 17 -1.96 19.41 20.46
CA THR A 17 -1.22 18.42 19.67
C THR A 17 0.04 17.94 20.40
N ARG A 18 0.89 18.88 20.84
CA ARG A 18 2.13 18.57 21.53
C ARG A 18 1.91 17.84 22.85
N GLU A 19 0.89 18.22 23.61
CA GLU A 19 0.58 17.59 24.89
C GLU A 19 -0.06 16.20 24.72
N LEU A 20 -0.83 15.96 23.66
CA LEU A 20 -1.38 14.64 23.31
C LEU A 20 -0.27 13.67 22.88
N GLU A 21 0.65 14.11 22.01
CA GLU A 21 1.79 13.29 21.56
C GLU A 21 2.63 12.80 22.73
N ARG A 22 2.94 13.71 23.67
CA ARG A 22 3.77 13.44 24.85
C ARG A 22 3.03 12.77 25.99
N PHE A 23 1.72 12.55 25.87
CA PHE A 23 0.93 12.02 26.98
C PHE A 23 1.37 10.57 27.30
N PRO A 24 1.74 10.25 28.55
CA PRO A 24 2.21 8.92 28.93
C PRO A 24 1.03 7.97 29.15
N VAL A 25 0.48 7.43 28.05
CA VAL A 25 -0.69 6.54 28.07
C VAL A 25 -0.48 5.31 28.96
N ASP A 26 0.74 4.78 29.07
CA ASP A 26 1.06 3.64 29.96
C ASP A 26 0.70 3.91 31.43
N SER A 27 0.81 5.17 31.87
CA SER A 27 0.48 5.60 33.23
C SER A 27 -0.97 6.11 33.41
N LEU A 28 -1.77 6.12 32.34
CA LEU A 28 -3.17 6.57 32.35
C LEU A 28 -4.03 5.71 33.30
N THR A 29 -4.71 6.35 34.25
CA THR A 29 -5.72 5.70 35.10
C THR A 29 -7.10 5.71 34.42
N TRP A 30 -8.00 4.84 34.86
CA TRP A 30 -9.38 4.80 34.35
C TRP A 30 -10.11 6.14 34.46
N ALA A 31 -10.13 6.74 35.67
CA ALA A 31 -10.81 8.02 35.89
C ALA A 31 -10.24 9.15 35.02
N THR A 32 -8.91 9.18 34.81
CA THR A 32 -8.29 10.16 33.91
C THR A 32 -8.64 9.89 32.45
N PHE A 33 -8.77 8.63 32.04
CA PHE A 33 -9.19 8.26 30.70
C PHE A 33 -10.62 8.75 30.41
N GLU A 34 -11.57 8.47 31.31
CA GLU A 34 -12.97 8.91 31.16
C GLU A 34 -13.07 10.45 31.03
N GLU A 35 -12.35 11.17 31.90
CA GLU A 35 -12.33 12.64 31.86
C GLU A 35 -11.75 13.16 30.52
N LEU A 36 -10.61 12.61 30.09
CA LEU A 36 -9.96 13.06 28.85
C LEU A 36 -10.75 12.67 27.61
N LEU A 37 -11.38 11.50 27.58
CA LEU A 37 -12.22 11.08 26.47
C LEU A 37 -13.41 12.04 26.31
N SER A 38 -14.11 12.33 27.40
CA SER A 38 -15.22 13.30 27.41
C SER A 38 -14.79 14.69 26.93
N LEU A 39 -13.68 15.21 27.47
CA LEU A 39 -13.16 16.53 27.08
C LEU A 39 -12.69 16.59 25.63
N THR A 40 -12.04 15.54 25.14
CA THR A 40 -11.57 15.50 23.76
C THR A 40 -12.72 15.34 22.77
N LEU A 41 -13.77 14.59 23.12
CA LEU A 41 -14.99 14.51 22.33
C LEU A 41 -15.68 15.89 22.24
N GLN A 42 -15.86 16.57 23.37
CA GLN A 42 -16.40 17.93 23.39
C GLN A 42 -15.56 18.92 22.58
N LEU A 43 -14.23 18.78 22.61
CA LEU A 43 -13.33 19.60 21.80
C LEU A 43 -13.58 19.40 20.31
N VAL A 44 -13.75 18.16 19.84
CA VAL A 44 -14.09 17.84 18.45
C VAL A 44 -15.43 18.46 18.05
N GLU A 45 -16.45 18.30 18.88
CA GLU A 45 -17.80 18.81 18.63
C GLU A 45 -17.88 20.34 18.61
N ASN A 46 -17.08 21.02 19.41
CA ASN A 46 -17.10 22.48 19.51
C ASN A 46 -16.14 23.16 18.54
N THR A 47 -15.15 22.44 17.98
CA THR A 47 -14.21 23.02 17.02
C THR A 47 -14.90 23.23 15.67
N PRO A 48 -14.85 24.43 15.06
CA PRO A 48 -15.43 24.68 13.75
C PRO A 48 -14.83 23.76 12.67
N PHE A 49 -15.69 23.14 11.86
CA PHE A 49 -15.21 22.27 10.77
C PHE A 49 -14.48 23.04 9.66
N GLN A 50 -14.35 24.37 9.69
CA GLN A 50 -13.44 25.11 8.76
C GLN A 50 -12.16 25.63 9.42
N ASP A 51 -11.95 25.41 10.72
CA ASP A 51 -10.74 25.85 11.40
C ASP A 51 -9.47 25.18 10.84
N LYS A 52 -8.46 25.95 10.42
CA LYS A 52 -7.22 25.42 9.83
C LYS A 52 -6.52 24.37 10.70
N GLY A 53 -6.67 24.43 12.03
CA GLY A 53 -6.09 23.48 12.99
C GLY A 53 -6.84 22.16 13.13
N PHE A 54 -8.09 22.05 12.69
CA PHE A 54 -8.90 20.84 12.92
C PHE A 54 -8.32 19.58 12.26
N GLY A 55 -7.73 19.66 11.06
CA GLY A 55 -7.14 18.46 10.42
C GLY A 55 -5.96 17.88 11.21
N VAL A 56 -5.16 18.76 11.84
CA VAL A 56 -4.08 18.34 12.75
C VAL A 56 -4.66 17.75 14.03
N LEU A 57 -5.69 18.41 14.58
CA LEU A 57 -6.40 17.94 15.77
C LEU A 57 -7.02 16.55 15.55
N GLU A 58 -7.72 16.35 14.43
CA GLU A 58 -8.36 15.09 14.03
C GLU A 58 -7.33 13.95 14.02
N LYS A 59 -6.17 14.16 13.39
CA LYS A 59 -5.09 13.18 13.38
C LYS A 59 -4.60 12.83 14.78
N GLN A 60 -4.36 13.83 15.62
CA GLN A 60 -3.74 13.63 16.92
C GLN A 60 -4.69 13.04 17.95
N LEU A 61 -5.98 13.39 17.87
CA LEU A 61 -7.01 12.78 18.70
C LEU A 61 -7.24 11.33 18.34
N ASN A 62 -7.26 11.00 17.05
CA ASN A 62 -7.34 9.60 16.62
C ASN A 62 -6.18 8.77 17.20
N ILE A 63 -4.94 9.23 17.03
CA ILE A 63 -3.75 8.59 17.63
C ILE A 63 -3.92 8.43 19.14
N PHE A 64 -4.33 9.49 19.84
CA PHE A 64 -4.52 9.42 21.28
C PHE A 64 -5.59 8.39 21.69
N TRP A 65 -6.76 8.36 21.03
CA TRP A 65 -7.83 7.41 21.31
C TRP A 65 -7.42 5.96 21.04
N VAL A 66 -6.72 5.71 19.91
CA VAL A 66 -6.18 4.39 19.59
C VAL A 66 -5.19 3.94 20.66
N ARG A 67 -4.20 4.77 21.04
CA ARG A 67 -3.26 4.42 22.14
C ARG A 67 -3.97 4.10 23.44
N CYS A 68 -5.01 4.87 23.78
CA CYS A 68 -5.78 4.59 24.99
C CYS A 68 -6.46 3.22 24.93
N SER A 69 -7.00 2.84 23.78
CA SER A 69 -7.64 1.53 23.60
C SER A 69 -6.66 0.35 23.68
N GLU A 70 -5.38 0.55 23.34
CA GLU A 70 -4.33 -0.48 23.48
C GLU A 70 -4.05 -0.87 24.94
N LYS A 71 -4.49 -0.07 25.92
CA LYS A 71 -4.32 -0.38 27.35
C LYS A 71 -5.11 -1.61 27.81
N GLY A 72 -6.19 -1.95 27.13
CA GLY A 72 -7.02 -3.09 27.51
C GLY A 72 -8.45 -3.01 26.97
N ALA A 73 -9.13 -4.16 27.02
CA ALA A 73 -10.50 -4.33 26.53
C ALA A 73 -11.48 -3.30 27.09
N GLY A 74 -11.41 -3.00 28.41
CA GLY A 74 -12.27 -2.00 29.02
C GLY A 74 -12.11 -0.59 28.41
N TYR A 75 -10.89 -0.18 28.07
CA TYR A 75 -10.64 1.13 27.47
C TYR A 75 -11.18 1.19 26.04
N ALA A 76 -10.98 0.13 25.27
CA ALA A 76 -11.52 0.03 23.91
C ALA A 76 -13.05 0.02 23.91
N LEU A 77 -13.69 -0.79 24.76
CA LEU A 77 -15.14 -0.86 24.86
C LEU A 77 -15.74 0.47 25.29
N HIS A 78 -15.16 1.13 26.30
CA HIS A 78 -15.66 2.43 26.75
C HIS A 78 -15.46 3.54 25.71
N LEU A 79 -14.41 3.48 24.88
CA LEU A 79 -14.25 4.36 23.74
C LEU A 79 -15.40 4.16 22.73
N TYR A 80 -15.68 2.91 22.37
CA TYR A 80 -16.81 2.56 21.49
C TYR A 80 -18.14 3.02 22.08
N ASP A 81 -18.43 2.69 23.34
CA ASP A 81 -19.66 3.08 24.00
C ASP A 81 -19.84 4.59 24.01
N THR A 82 -18.79 5.33 24.35
CA THR A 82 -18.87 6.80 24.41
C THR A 82 -19.17 7.40 23.03
N VAL A 83 -18.49 6.92 21.99
CA VAL A 83 -18.70 7.41 20.62
C VAL A 83 -20.08 6.99 20.09
N LEU A 84 -20.44 5.71 20.22
CA LEU A 84 -21.70 5.18 19.68
C LEU A 84 -22.91 5.75 20.42
N ASN A 85 -22.88 5.88 21.75
CA ASN A 85 -23.94 6.55 22.50
C ASN A 85 -24.17 7.98 21.97
N ARG A 86 -23.09 8.68 21.59
CA ARG A 86 -23.21 10.02 21.02
C ARG A 86 -23.84 10.00 19.63
N LEU A 87 -23.45 9.06 18.77
CA LEU A 87 -23.98 8.91 17.41
C LEU A 87 -25.45 8.45 17.41
N GLU A 88 -25.83 7.56 18.31
CA GLU A 88 -27.21 7.08 18.49
C GLU A 88 -28.15 8.19 18.96
N GLN A 89 -27.66 9.12 19.78
CA GLN A 89 -28.41 10.29 20.25
C GLN A 89 -28.37 11.48 19.28
N THR A 90 -27.64 11.36 18.17
CA THR A 90 -27.53 12.44 17.19
C THR A 90 -28.84 12.55 16.40
N HIS A 91 -29.42 13.75 16.40
CA HIS A 91 -30.54 14.06 15.52
C HIS A 91 -30.01 14.31 14.10
N TRP A 92 -29.94 13.25 13.31
CA TRP A 92 -29.36 13.30 11.96
C TRP A 92 -30.13 14.14 10.95
N ASP A 93 -31.30 14.69 11.29
CA ASP A 93 -32.03 15.69 10.51
C ASP A 93 -31.64 17.13 10.87
N ASP A 94 -31.10 17.36 12.06
CA ASP A 94 -30.60 18.67 12.49
C ASP A 94 -29.17 18.88 11.96
N GLU A 95 -28.93 20.00 11.29
CA GLU A 95 -27.64 20.28 10.65
C GLU A 95 -26.50 20.41 11.68
N GLN A 96 -26.76 21.02 12.84
CA GLN A 96 -25.73 21.24 13.85
C GLN A 96 -25.36 19.95 14.58
N GLU A 97 -26.34 19.13 14.93
CA GLU A 97 -26.10 17.81 15.53
C GLU A 97 -25.46 16.86 14.51
N ALA A 98 -25.95 16.80 13.26
CA ALA A 98 -25.32 15.99 12.21
C ALA A 98 -23.87 16.38 11.96
N ALA A 99 -23.53 17.68 11.97
CA ALA A 99 -22.15 18.16 11.85
C ALA A 99 -21.26 17.73 13.03
N LYS A 100 -21.81 17.64 14.26
CA LYS A 100 -21.08 17.10 15.42
C LYS A 100 -20.84 15.60 15.29
N GLY A 101 -21.86 14.86 14.85
CA GLY A 101 -21.75 13.43 14.54
C GLY A 101 -20.69 13.16 13.48
N TYR A 102 -20.72 13.93 12.39
CA TYR A 102 -19.72 13.86 11.31
C TYR A 102 -18.28 14.02 11.84
N LYS A 103 -18.04 15.08 12.62
CA LYS A 103 -16.70 15.34 13.18
C LYS A 103 -16.24 14.26 14.15
N THR A 104 -17.15 13.76 14.97
CA THR A 104 -16.86 12.66 15.91
C THR A 104 -16.42 11.42 15.14
N LEU A 105 -17.20 11.03 14.14
CA LEU A 105 -16.94 9.85 13.34
C LEU A 105 -15.69 10.00 12.46
N SER A 106 -15.42 11.21 11.94
CA SER A 106 -14.19 11.47 11.15
C SER A 106 -12.91 11.27 11.96
N VAL A 107 -12.96 11.52 13.27
CA VAL A 107 -11.84 11.23 14.19
C VAL A 107 -11.82 9.75 14.57
N PHE A 108 -12.98 9.15 14.82
CA PHE A 108 -13.08 7.78 15.33
C PHE A 108 -12.73 6.69 14.30
N LYS A 109 -13.16 6.84 13.04
CA LYS A 109 -13.20 5.74 12.06
C LYS A 109 -11.86 5.11 11.66
N ASN A 110 -10.74 5.73 12.01
CA ASN A 110 -9.41 5.40 11.47
C ASN A 110 -8.54 4.72 12.54
N ASP A 111 -7.51 3.98 12.12
CA ASP A 111 -6.38 3.58 12.97
C ASP A 111 -5.10 4.18 12.39
N LYS A 112 -4.71 5.37 12.86
CA LYS A 112 -3.52 6.09 12.35
C LYS A 112 -2.20 5.62 12.98
N ILE A 113 -2.21 4.58 13.83
CA ILE A 113 -1.02 4.05 14.50
C ILE A 113 -0.65 2.69 13.92
N GLY A 114 -1.64 1.82 13.79
CA GLY A 114 -1.47 0.53 13.15
C GLY A 114 -1.86 0.62 11.68
N LEU A 115 -0.87 0.64 10.79
CA LEU A 115 -1.10 -0.10 9.55
C LEU A 115 -1.28 -1.56 9.99
N TYR A 116 -2.50 -2.06 9.84
CA TYR A 116 -2.84 -3.48 9.97
C TYR A 116 -2.74 -4.06 11.40
N SER A 117 -3.84 -3.93 12.16
CA SER A 117 -4.33 -5.02 13.01
C SER A 117 -3.62 -5.38 14.34
N LYS A 118 -2.78 -4.50 14.89
CA LYS A 118 -2.10 -4.78 16.18
C LYS A 118 -3.01 -4.60 17.40
N ASN A 119 -4.03 -3.76 17.32
CA ASN A 119 -4.90 -3.47 18.45
C ASN A 119 -6.04 -4.49 18.61
N ILE A 120 -5.73 -5.59 19.30
CA ILE A 120 -6.68 -6.67 19.57
C ILE A 120 -7.93 -6.23 20.35
N TYR A 121 -7.80 -5.18 21.18
CA TYR A 121 -8.90 -4.70 22.02
C TYR A 121 -9.89 -3.87 21.21
N LEU A 122 -9.40 -3.02 20.31
CA LEU A 122 -10.24 -2.24 19.39
C LEU A 122 -11.01 -3.15 18.43
N ARG A 123 -10.36 -4.22 17.96
CA ARG A 123 -11.00 -5.29 17.17
C ARG A 123 -12.09 -6.02 17.94
N ALA A 124 -11.84 -6.39 19.19
CA ALA A 124 -12.85 -7.02 20.04
C ALA A 124 -14.05 -6.08 20.28
N ALA A 125 -13.78 -4.81 20.54
CA ALA A 125 -14.82 -3.80 20.72
C ALA A 125 -15.65 -3.55 19.46
N LEU A 126 -15.03 -3.59 18.26
CA LEU A 126 -15.78 -3.59 16.98
C LEU A 126 -16.76 -4.76 16.92
N ARG A 127 -16.28 -5.97 17.21
CA ARG A 127 -17.10 -7.19 17.15
C ARG A 127 -18.29 -7.13 18.10
N GLU A 128 -18.09 -6.61 19.31
CA GLU A 128 -19.16 -6.44 20.30
C GLU A 128 -20.17 -5.36 19.91
N ASN A 129 -19.74 -4.32 19.18
CA ASN A 129 -20.58 -3.17 18.82
C ASN A 129 -21.01 -3.13 17.35
N SER A 130 -20.74 -4.20 16.59
CA SER A 130 -21.02 -4.26 15.15
C SER A 130 -22.49 -3.99 14.84
N SER A 131 -23.42 -4.59 15.59
CA SER A 131 -24.86 -4.37 15.39
C SER A 131 -25.25 -2.90 15.56
N ARG A 132 -24.73 -2.21 16.58
CA ARG A 132 -25.01 -0.79 16.85
C ARG A 132 -24.54 0.11 15.71
N ILE A 133 -23.35 -0.16 15.16
CA ILE A 133 -22.81 0.59 14.02
C ILE A 133 -23.73 0.43 12.81
N LEU A 134 -24.18 -0.80 12.54
CA LEU A 134 -25.05 -1.09 11.40
C LEU A 134 -26.46 -0.53 11.60
N GLU A 135 -27.00 -0.53 12.82
CA GLU A 135 -28.29 0.12 13.15
C GLU A 135 -28.25 1.64 12.90
N ILE A 136 -27.13 2.32 13.22
CA ILE A 136 -26.95 3.73 12.89
C ILE A 136 -26.92 3.92 11.36
N ALA A 137 -26.18 3.06 10.64
CA ALA A 137 -26.11 3.12 9.18
C ALA A 137 -27.49 2.91 8.54
N GLU A 138 -28.26 1.93 9.03
CA GLU A 138 -29.65 1.67 8.61
C GLU A 138 -30.54 2.88 8.82
N HIS A 139 -30.48 3.51 9.99
CA HIS A 139 -31.26 4.70 10.26
C HIS A 139 -30.94 5.82 9.26
N ILE A 140 -29.65 6.09 9.03
CA ILE A 140 -29.23 7.16 8.11
C ILE A 140 -29.62 6.85 6.66
N LEU A 141 -29.60 5.59 6.25
CA LEU A 141 -30.07 5.16 4.92
C LEU A 141 -31.56 5.46 4.68
N THR A 142 -32.36 5.66 5.75
CA THR A 142 -33.77 6.09 5.62
C THR A 142 -33.94 7.58 5.34
N LEU A 143 -32.90 8.40 5.54
CA LEU A 143 -32.94 9.85 5.42
C LEU A 143 -32.51 10.33 4.03
N GLU A 144 -32.91 11.55 3.65
CA GLU A 144 -32.48 12.15 2.39
C GLU A 144 -31.05 12.70 2.46
N ASP A 145 -30.29 12.53 1.37
CA ASP A 145 -28.93 13.06 1.31
C ASP A 145 -28.94 14.59 1.26
N ARG A 146 -27.98 15.19 1.96
CA ARG A 146 -27.79 16.63 2.00
C ARG A 146 -26.40 16.98 2.51
N GLN A 147 -25.94 18.17 2.19
CA GLN A 147 -24.71 18.72 2.75
C GLN A 147 -24.90 18.92 4.27
N ILE A 148 -23.95 18.43 5.06
CA ILE A 148 -23.91 18.62 6.52
C ILE A 148 -22.67 19.40 6.97
N VAL A 149 -21.57 19.30 6.23
CA VAL A 149 -20.37 20.12 6.45
C VAL A 149 -19.75 20.48 5.12
N GLN A 150 -19.15 21.67 4.97
CA GLN A 150 -18.36 21.95 3.78
C GLN A 150 -17.06 21.15 3.81
N SER A 151 -16.88 20.22 2.87
CA SER A 151 -15.68 19.38 2.83
C SER A 151 -14.40 20.20 2.65
N ARG A 152 -13.32 19.77 3.31
CA ARG A 152 -11.96 20.33 3.16
C ARG A 152 -11.10 19.59 2.16
N LYS A 153 -11.53 18.38 1.77
CA LYS A 153 -10.75 17.45 0.97
C LYS A 153 -11.56 17.14 -0.29
N PRO A 154 -10.96 17.17 -1.48
CA PRO A 154 -11.68 16.84 -2.72
C PRO A 154 -12.32 15.44 -2.70
N SER A 155 -11.75 14.50 -1.95
CA SER A 155 -12.23 13.12 -1.83
C SER A 155 -13.38 12.93 -0.85
N HIS A 156 -13.84 13.98 -0.18
CA HIS A 156 -14.89 13.91 0.84
C HIS A 156 -16.07 14.78 0.38
N THR A 157 -17.30 14.26 0.48
CA THR A 157 -18.49 14.99 0.02
C THR A 157 -19.00 15.97 1.07
N GLY A 158 -18.78 15.69 2.36
CA GLY A 158 -19.35 16.43 3.48
C GLY A 158 -20.87 16.29 3.58
N THR A 159 -21.44 15.21 3.04
CA THR A 159 -22.88 14.95 3.01
C THR A 159 -23.28 13.88 4.02
N LEU A 160 -24.58 13.72 4.24
CA LEU A 160 -25.13 12.70 5.13
C LEU A 160 -24.73 11.29 4.68
N GLY A 161 -24.73 11.00 3.37
CA GLY A 161 -24.30 9.71 2.85
C GLY A 161 -22.86 9.32 3.24
N GLU A 162 -21.97 10.29 3.42
CA GLU A 162 -20.59 10.04 3.84
C GLU A 162 -20.49 9.51 5.28
N ILE A 163 -21.50 9.74 6.12
CA ILE A 163 -21.56 9.11 7.45
C ILE A 163 -21.67 7.60 7.32
N VAL A 164 -22.50 7.11 6.39
CA VAL A 164 -22.63 5.66 6.13
C VAL A 164 -21.30 5.10 5.63
N GLU A 165 -20.63 5.80 4.71
CA GLU A 165 -19.28 5.43 4.27
C GLU A 165 -18.30 5.35 5.45
N PHE A 166 -18.29 6.34 6.34
CA PHE A 166 -17.41 6.34 7.50
C PHE A 166 -17.71 5.23 8.51
N LEU A 167 -18.99 4.86 8.70
CA LEU A 167 -19.37 3.72 9.53
C LEU A 167 -18.86 2.40 8.93
N LEU A 168 -18.90 2.27 7.60
CA LEU A 168 -18.37 1.10 6.90
C LEU A 168 -16.83 1.07 6.91
N ASP A 169 -16.17 2.23 6.81
CA ASP A 169 -14.70 2.35 6.89
C ASP A 169 -14.14 1.79 8.22
N ILE A 170 -14.91 1.81 9.31
CA ILE A 170 -14.52 1.21 10.59
C ILE A 170 -14.18 -0.29 10.40
N TYR A 171 -14.93 -1.01 9.57
CA TYR A 171 -14.69 -2.43 9.28
C TYR A 171 -13.45 -2.67 8.43
N PHE A 172 -12.88 -1.63 7.84
CA PHE A 172 -11.55 -1.69 7.26
C PHE A 172 -10.47 -1.40 8.31
N TYR A 173 -10.58 -0.27 9.00
CA TYR A 173 -9.52 0.23 9.88
C TYR A 173 -9.39 -0.52 11.21
N HIS A 174 -10.49 -0.98 11.80
CA HIS A 174 -10.49 -1.62 13.13
C HIS A 174 -10.54 -3.17 13.04
N CYS A 175 -10.63 -3.74 11.83
CA CYS A 175 -10.53 -5.17 11.58
C CYS A 175 -9.07 -5.62 11.40
N LYS A 176 -8.85 -6.93 11.51
CA LYS A 176 -7.56 -7.51 11.13
C LYS A 176 -7.39 -7.47 9.61
N PHE A 177 -6.26 -6.98 9.09
CA PHE A 177 -6.02 -6.91 7.63
C PHE A 177 -6.31 -8.23 6.92
N MET A 178 -5.77 -9.33 7.46
CA MET A 178 -6.02 -10.71 7.04
C MET A 178 -6.80 -11.47 8.13
N GLY A 179 -8.08 -11.76 7.91
CA GLY A 179 -9.03 -12.29 8.90
C GLY A 179 -10.22 -11.37 9.15
N ASP A 180 -11.17 -11.78 9.98
CA ASP A 180 -12.45 -11.08 10.22
C ASP A 180 -13.31 -10.92 8.95
N GLU A 181 -13.23 -11.90 8.05
CA GLU A 181 -14.07 -11.96 6.85
C GLU A 181 -15.55 -11.94 7.22
N ASP A 182 -15.91 -12.48 8.38
CA ASP A 182 -17.28 -12.46 8.91
C ASP A 182 -17.76 -11.04 9.25
N LEU A 183 -16.93 -10.22 9.91
CA LEU A 183 -17.26 -8.82 10.20
C LEU A 183 -17.35 -8.00 8.92
N ARG A 184 -16.39 -8.16 8.00
CA ARG A 184 -16.45 -7.47 6.70
C ARG A 184 -17.66 -7.90 5.89
N ALA A 185 -17.98 -9.19 5.88
CA ALA A 185 -19.16 -9.70 5.20
C ALA A 185 -20.44 -9.09 5.77
N SER A 186 -20.58 -8.97 7.10
CA SER A 186 -21.76 -8.32 7.70
C SER A 186 -21.91 -6.85 7.31
N ALA A 187 -20.79 -6.12 7.13
CA ALA A 187 -20.82 -4.74 6.65
C ALA A 187 -21.05 -4.65 5.13
N ALA A 188 -20.63 -5.67 4.37
CA ALA A 188 -20.75 -5.72 2.91
C ALA A 188 -22.21 -5.65 2.43
N ASP A 189 -23.16 -6.18 3.22
CA ASP A 189 -24.59 -6.15 2.91
C ASP A 189 -25.16 -4.73 2.77
N TYR A 190 -24.49 -3.73 3.38
CA TYR A 190 -24.89 -2.32 3.33
C TYR A 190 -24.25 -1.55 2.18
N VAL A 191 -23.32 -2.15 1.44
CA VAL A 191 -22.62 -1.47 0.33
C VAL A 191 -23.57 -1.17 -0.83
N ILE A 192 -24.44 -2.13 -1.21
CA ILE A 192 -25.45 -1.89 -2.25
C ILE A 192 -26.49 -0.84 -1.80
N PRO A 193 -27.13 -0.97 -0.61
CA PRO A 193 -28.04 0.06 -0.11
C PRO A 193 -27.42 1.45 -0.09
N MET A 194 -26.17 1.58 0.39
CA MET A 194 -25.44 2.84 0.41
C MET A 194 -25.22 3.37 -1.00
N ALA A 195 -24.66 2.58 -1.92
CA ALA A 195 -24.40 3.03 -3.28
C ALA A 195 -25.70 3.42 -4.03
N LYS A 196 -26.83 2.75 -3.73
CA LYS A 196 -28.12 3.10 -4.33
C LYS A 196 -28.71 4.39 -3.74
N LYS A 197 -28.66 4.56 -2.43
CA LYS A 197 -29.21 5.75 -1.75
C LYS A 197 -28.31 6.98 -1.94
N PHE A 198 -27.01 6.77 -1.96
CA PHE A 198 -25.95 7.77 -1.97
C PHE A 198 -24.92 7.42 -3.07
N PRO A 199 -25.22 7.66 -4.36
CA PRO A 199 -24.40 7.18 -5.47
C PRO A 199 -22.98 7.75 -5.52
N LYS A 200 -22.78 8.92 -4.92
CA LYS A 200 -21.47 9.59 -4.85
C LYS A 200 -20.56 9.02 -3.78
N GLN A 201 -21.06 8.08 -2.98
CA GLN A 201 -20.39 7.52 -1.82
C GLN A 201 -19.80 6.15 -2.14
N GLY A 202 -18.80 5.80 -1.35
CA GLY A 202 -18.01 4.59 -1.43
C GLY A 202 -16.67 4.83 -2.10
N ASN A 203 -15.67 4.12 -1.59
CA ASN A 203 -14.28 4.22 -1.99
C ASN A 203 -13.65 2.80 -2.07
N ASN A 204 -12.33 2.71 -2.26
CA ASN A 204 -11.61 1.42 -2.31
C ASN A 204 -11.72 0.60 -1.00
N LEU A 205 -11.89 1.25 0.15
CA LEU A 205 -12.09 0.60 1.46
C LEU A 205 -13.47 -0.03 1.51
N THR A 206 -14.51 0.70 1.12
CA THR A 206 -15.86 0.15 1.02
C THR A 206 -15.91 -1.03 0.04
N LEU A 207 -15.21 -0.93 -1.10
CA LEU A 207 -15.10 -2.02 -2.06
C LEU A 207 -14.41 -3.25 -1.45
N SER A 208 -13.43 -3.06 -0.55
CA SER A 208 -12.73 -4.17 0.11
C SER A 208 -13.66 -5.04 0.95
N LEU A 209 -14.75 -4.48 1.51
CA LEU A 209 -15.75 -5.24 2.27
C LEU A 209 -16.47 -6.27 1.38
N VAL A 210 -16.70 -5.92 0.12
CA VAL A 210 -17.39 -6.77 -0.86
C VAL A 210 -16.49 -7.88 -1.41
N LYS A 211 -15.16 -7.69 -1.44
CA LYS A 211 -14.23 -8.61 -2.12
C LYS A 211 -14.35 -10.04 -1.60
N GLU A 212 -14.51 -10.22 -0.29
CA GLU A 212 -14.57 -11.54 0.35
C GLU A 212 -16.01 -12.02 0.60
N HIS A 213 -17.02 -11.24 0.22
CA HIS A 213 -18.41 -11.65 0.34
C HIS A 213 -18.73 -12.85 -0.59
N PRO A 214 -19.49 -13.87 -0.14
CA PRO A 214 -19.83 -15.03 -0.98
C PRO A 214 -20.51 -14.66 -2.31
N ASP A 215 -21.36 -13.63 -2.29
CA ASP A 215 -22.06 -13.10 -3.47
C ASP A 215 -21.30 -11.96 -4.18
N CYS A 216 -20.01 -11.78 -3.91
CA CYS A 216 -19.19 -10.72 -4.50
C CYS A 216 -19.40 -10.56 -6.02
N PRO A 217 -19.35 -11.62 -6.86
CA PRO A 217 -19.55 -11.45 -8.31
C PRO A 217 -20.92 -10.88 -8.70
N LYS A 218 -21.96 -11.25 -7.95
CA LYS A 218 -23.33 -10.76 -8.16
C LYS A 218 -23.43 -9.29 -7.74
N ILE A 219 -22.92 -8.96 -6.55
CA ILE A 219 -22.92 -7.58 -6.02
C ILE A 219 -22.20 -6.63 -6.98
N ILE A 220 -21.00 -7.00 -7.44
CA ILE A 220 -20.23 -6.19 -8.39
C ILE A 220 -20.99 -6.00 -9.70
N SER A 221 -21.65 -7.04 -10.21
CA SER A 221 -22.45 -6.95 -11.45
C SER A 221 -23.65 -6.01 -11.30
N GLU A 222 -24.33 -6.07 -10.16
CA GLU A 222 -25.45 -5.17 -9.84
C GLU A 222 -25.01 -3.72 -9.70
N LEU A 223 -23.86 -3.47 -9.06
CA LEU A 223 -23.29 -2.13 -8.94
C LEU A 223 -22.87 -1.56 -10.30
N ILE A 224 -22.19 -2.35 -11.14
CA ILE A 224 -21.83 -1.95 -12.51
C ILE A 224 -23.09 -1.56 -13.27
N HIS A 225 -24.10 -2.43 -13.30
CA HIS A 225 -25.36 -2.15 -13.98
C HIS A 225 -26.06 -0.92 -13.42
N TYR A 226 -26.10 -0.76 -12.09
CA TYR A 226 -26.71 0.38 -11.43
C TYR A 226 -26.05 1.70 -11.87
N TYR A 227 -24.73 1.81 -11.73
CA TYR A 227 -24.00 3.03 -12.09
C TYR A 227 -24.10 3.38 -13.57
N LEU A 228 -24.09 2.40 -14.46
CA LEU A 228 -24.28 2.64 -15.90
C LEU A 228 -25.69 3.15 -16.25
N ASN A 229 -26.68 2.95 -15.38
CA ASN A 229 -28.04 3.48 -15.57
C ASN A 229 -28.26 4.84 -14.88
N LEU A 230 -27.26 5.39 -14.20
CA LEU A 230 -27.38 6.72 -13.62
C LEU A 230 -27.02 7.79 -14.66
N ASP A 231 -27.86 8.84 -14.73
CA ASP A 231 -27.53 10.08 -15.43
C ASP A 231 -26.69 10.97 -14.50
N LEU A 232 -25.50 10.52 -14.08
CA LEU A 232 -24.56 11.34 -13.33
C LEU A 232 -23.72 12.19 -14.30
N ASN A 233 -23.75 13.52 -14.13
CA ASN A 233 -22.81 14.43 -14.79
C ASN A 233 -21.37 14.14 -14.32
N GLU A 234 -20.39 14.59 -15.12
CA GLU A 234 -18.94 14.30 -15.07
C GLU A 234 -18.19 14.47 -13.72
N ASP A 235 -18.82 14.94 -12.64
CA ASP A 235 -18.21 14.99 -11.30
C ASP A 235 -18.19 13.59 -10.65
N GLN A 236 -17.19 12.84 -11.10
CA GLN A 236 -16.81 11.49 -10.70
C GLN A 236 -16.75 11.34 -9.17
N SER A 237 -17.69 10.57 -8.62
CA SER A 237 -17.71 10.18 -7.20
C SER A 237 -18.47 8.85 -7.03
N GLY A 238 -18.07 8.04 -6.05
CA GLY A 238 -18.65 6.73 -5.73
C GLY A 238 -17.82 5.51 -6.12
N LEU A 239 -18.42 4.32 -6.01
CA LEU A 239 -17.72 3.04 -6.18
C LEU A 239 -17.33 2.70 -7.62
N PHE A 240 -17.90 3.37 -8.63
CA PHE A 240 -17.79 2.93 -10.03
C PHE A 240 -16.34 2.81 -10.52
N TYR A 241 -15.52 3.84 -10.32
CA TYR A 241 -14.11 3.82 -10.72
C TYR A 241 -13.27 2.86 -9.89
N SER A 242 -13.58 2.76 -8.58
CA SER A 242 -12.95 1.79 -7.69
C SER A 242 -13.19 0.36 -8.20
N ILE A 243 -14.43 0.06 -8.63
CA ILE A 243 -14.79 -1.21 -9.24
C ILE A 243 -14.07 -1.39 -10.56
N ALA A 244 -14.07 -0.40 -11.44
CA ALA A 244 -13.45 -0.49 -12.76
C ALA A 244 -11.94 -0.81 -12.68
N LEU A 245 -11.21 -0.07 -11.83
CA LEU A 245 -9.80 -0.30 -11.56
C LEU A 245 -9.54 -1.67 -10.92
N ALA A 246 -10.41 -2.12 -10.03
CA ALA A 246 -10.23 -3.41 -9.35
C ALA A 246 -10.61 -4.61 -10.23
N VAL A 247 -11.59 -4.45 -11.14
CA VAL A 247 -12.02 -5.49 -12.09
C VAL A 247 -10.95 -5.72 -13.13
N LEU A 248 -10.45 -4.65 -13.78
CA LEU A 248 -9.43 -4.75 -14.84
C LEU A 248 -8.13 -4.09 -14.38
N SER A 249 -7.59 -4.55 -13.24
CA SER A 249 -6.35 -3.97 -12.69
C SER A 249 -5.21 -4.14 -13.69
N ALA A 250 -4.42 -3.07 -13.89
CA ALA A 250 -3.32 -3.05 -14.87
C ALA A 250 -2.27 -4.16 -14.64
N ASN A 251 -2.23 -4.75 -13.44
CA ASN A 251 -1.30 -5.82 -13.07
C ASN A 251 -1.92 -7.23 -13.20
N GLY A 252 -3.20 -7.35 -13.57
CA GLY A 252 -3.85 -8.61 -13.97
C GLY A 252 -4.01 -9.65 -12.87
N SER A 253 -3.92 -9.24 -11.61
CA SER A 253 -3.68 -10.15 -10.50
C SER A 253 -4.68 -10.05 -9.35
N GLY A 254 -5.44 -8.95 -9.27
CA GLY A 254 -6.32 -8.67 -8.13
C GLY A 254 -7.49 -9.64 -7.94
N SER A 255 -8.02 -9.69 -6.72
CA SER A 255 -9.08 -10.66 -6.36
C SER A 255 -10.38 -10.51 -7.18
N LEU A 256 -10.75 -9.30 -7.61
CA LEU A 256 -11.88 -9.07 -8.52
C LEU A 256 -11.56 -9.44 -9.98
N PHE A 257 -10.33 -9.20 -10.43
CA PHE A 257 -9.85 -9.64 -11.74
C PHE A 257 -10.01 -11.16 -11.90
N LYS A 258 -9.61 -11.93 -10.88
CA LYS A 258 -9.80 -13.38 -10.84
C LYS A 258 -11.28 -13.79 -10.89
N LYS A 259 -12.19 -12.94 -10.42
CA LYS A 259 -13.65 -13.16 -10.40
C LYS A 259 -14.35 -12.71 -11.69
N ILE A 260 -13.65 -12.10 -12.66
CA ILE A 260 -14.24 -11.65 -13.94
C ILE A 260 -15.19 -12.67 -14.57
N PRO A 261 -14.82 -13.96 -14.77
CA PRO A 261 -15.73 -14.92 -15.41
C PRO A 261 -17.07 -15.10 -14.67
N LYS A 262 -17.05 -15.04 -13.34
CA LYS A 262 -18.26 -15.10 -12.50
C LYS A 262 -19.04 -13.79 -12.55
N ILE A 263 -18.36 -12.64 -12.56
CA ILE A 263 -18.97 -11.32 -12.71
C ILE A 263 -19.70 -11.26 -14.06
N LEU A 264 -19.03 -11.60 -15.16
CA LEU A 264 -19.62 -11.58 -16.50
C LEU A 264 -20.85 -12.48 -16.63
N LYS A 265 -20.88 -13.62 -15.93
CA LYS A 265 -22.06 -14.50 -15.88
C LYS A 265 -23.30 -13.79 -15.31
N HIS A 266 -23.13 -12.91 -14.33
CA HIS A 266 -24.22 -12.12 -13.75
C HIS A 266 -24.47 -10.83 -14.51
N LEU A 267 -23.44 -10.22 -15.10
CA LEU A 267 -23.54 -8.96 -15.84
C LEU A 267 -24.19 -9.13 -17.22
N ALA A 268 -23.90 -10.22 -17.94
CA ALA A 268 -24.42 -10.47 -19.28
C ALA A 268 -25.97 -10.36 -19.41
N PRO A 269 -26.79 -10.96 -18.52
CA PRO A 269 -28.24 -10.78 -18.59
C PRO A 269 -28.66 -9.34 -18.25
N LEU A 270 -27.95 -8.65 -17.35
CA LEU A 270 -28.22 -7.27 -16.98
C LEU A 270 -27.87 -6.29 -18.12
N SER A 271 -26.84 -6.60 -18.93
CA SER A 271 -26.42 -5.76 -20.04
C SER A 271 -27.31 -5.87 -21.28
N ALA A 272 -28.26 -6.81 -21.31
CA ALA A 272 -29.19 -6.98 -22.43
C ALA A 272 -30.10 -5.77 -22.65
N THR A 273 -30.30 -4.93 -21.63
CA THR A 273 -31.11 -3.71 -21.69
C THR A 273 -30.28 -2.44 -21.92
N TRP A 274 -28.96 -2.55 -22.05
CA TRP A 274 -28.08 -1.39 -22.18
C TRP A 274 -28.20 -0.68 -23.53
N ARG A 275 -28.28 0.64 -23.47
CA ARG A 275 -28.20 1.56 -24.61
C ARG A 275 -26.75 1.73 -25.07
N GLU A 276 -26.59 2.27 -26.27
CA GLU A 276 -25.27 2.54 -26.86
C GLU A 276 -24.36 3.38 -25.95
N GLN A 277 -24.90 4.42 -25.32
CA GLN A 277 -24.15 5.28 -24.39
C GLN A 277 -23.61 4.50 -23.18
N GLN A 278 -24.34 3.48 -22.71
CA GLN A 278 -23.92 2.67 -21.56
C GLN A 278 -22.79 1.73 -21.94
N TRP A 279 -22.81 1.19 -23.17
CA TRP A 279 -21.71 0.41 -23.72
C TRP A 279 -20.46 1.27 -23.96
N GLU A 280 -20.62 2.49 -24.48
CA GLU A 280 -19.51 3.44 -24.62
C GLU A 280 -18.89 3.77 -23.27
N TYR A 281 -19.72 4.08 -22.27
CA TYR A 281 -19.26 4.42 -20.93
C TYR A 281 -18.63 3.20 -20.22
N PHE A 282 -19.15 2.00 -20.41
CA PHE A 282 -18.54 0.78 -19.90
C PHE A 282 -17.17 0.51 -20.54
N ALA A 283 -17.05 0.63 -21.88
CA ALA A 283 -15.79 0.50 -22.58
C ALA A 283 -14.75 1.53 -22.11
N GLU A 284 -15.16 2.79 -21.97
CA GLU A 284 -14.31 3.87 -21.48
C GLU A 284 -13.73 3.56 -20.11
N ASN A 285 -14.57 3.19 -19.15
CA ASN A 285 -14.15 3.12 -17.75
C ASN A 285 -13.56 1.76 -17.36
N PHE A 286 -14.01 0.67 -17.98
CA PHE A 286 -13.53 -0.67 -17.64
C PHE A 286 -12.36 -1.13 -18.49
N VAL A 287 -12.08 -0.49 -19.63
CA VAL A 287 -10.98 -0.89 -20.52
C VAL A 287 -10.00 0.25 -20.76
N TYR A 288 -10.45 1.38 -21.30
CA TYR A 288 -9.52 2.48 -21.65
C TYR A 288 -8.97 3.22 -20.44
N TYR A 289 -9.77 3.39 -19.39
CA TYR A 289 -9.33 4.07 -18.17
C TYR A 289 -8.26 3.26 -17.40
N PRO A 290 -8.40 1.93 -17.20
CA PRO A 290 -7.37 1.15 -16.53
C PRO A 290 -6.18 0.80 -17.45
N LEU A 291 -6.41 0.67 -18.76
CA LEU A 291 -5.39 0.34 -19.76
C LEU A 291 -5.18 1.56 -20.66
N GLU A 292 -4.32 2.46 -20.18
CA GLU A 292 -4.11 3.84 -20.63
C GLU A 292 -4.03 4.05 -22.15
N ASP A 293 -3.55 3.07 -22.92
CA ASP A 293 -3.41 3.15 -24.37
C ASP A 293 -3.72 1.83 -25.13
N GLU A 294 -3.81 1.91 -26.46
CA GLU A 294 -4.11 0.76 -27.31
C GLU A 294 -3.06 -0.36 -27.23
N LYS A 295 -1.80 -0.04 -26.94
CA LYS A 295 -0.74 -1.05 -26.82
C LYS A 295 -0.93 -1.85 -25.53
N ALA A 296 -1.26 -1.19 -24.43
CA ALA A 296 -1.61 -1.82 -23.17
C ALA A 296 -2.82 -2.73 -23.34
N ILE A 297 -3.86 -2.25 -24.02
CA ILE A 297 -5.07 -3.05 -24.32
C ILE A 297 -4.72 -4.30 -25.13
N LEU A 298 -3.99 -4.17 -26.24
CA LEU A 298 -3.58 -5.31 -27.06
C LEU A 298 -2.73 -6.30 -26.27
N HIS A 299 -1.74 -5.80 -25.51
CA HIS A 299 -0.89 -6.61 -24.67
C HIS A 299 -1.70 -7.44 -23.66
N PHE A 300 -2.70 -6.82 -23.03
CA PHE A 300 -3.57 -7.50 -22.05
C PHE A 300 -4.48 -8.54 -22.70
N LEU A 301 -5.07 -8.22 -23.86
CA LEU A 301 -5.91 -9.14 -24.64
C LEU A 301 -5.12 -10.38 -25.08
N GLU A 302 -3.86 -10.20 -25.45
CA GLU A 302 -2.97 -11.29 -25.87
C GLU A 302 -2.49 -12.18 -24.72
N ARG A 303 -2.66 -11.78 -23.46
CA ARG A 303 -2.08 -12.52 -22.31
C ARG A 303 -3.10 -12.97 -21.27
N SER A 304 -4.25 -12.30 -21.17
CA SER A 304 -5.25 -12.59 -20.16
C SER A 304 -6.57 -13.07 -20.75
N LYS A 305 -6.99 -14.28 -20.37
CA LYS A 305 -8.31 -14.83 -20.71
C LYS A 305 -9.45 -14.03 -20.09
N GLN A 306 -9.22 -13.46 -18.91
CA GLN A 306 -10.21 -12.67 -18.17
C GLN A 306 -10.45 -11.33 -18.87
N ALA A 307 -9.38 -10.62 -19.22
CA ALA A 307 -9.48 -9.38 -19.99
C ALA A 307 -10.10 -9.64 -21.38
N PHE A 308 -9.68 -10.73 -22.03
CA PHE A 308 -10.27 -11.17 -23.28
C PHE A 308 -11.78 -11.38 -23.17
N ALA A 309 -12.25 -12.12 -22.15
CA ALA A 309 -13.68 -12.37 -21.94
C ALA A 309 -14.48 -11.09 -21.64
N LEU A 310 -13.90 -10.15 -20.89
CA LEU A 310 -14.54 -8.86 -20.59
C LEU A 310 -14.68 -7.99 -21.84
N VAL A 311 -13.62 -7.89 -22.66
CA VAL A 311 -13.68 -7.16 -23.94
C VAL A 311 -14.58 -7.88 -24.94
N GLU A 312 -14.57 -9.22 -24.96
CA GLU A 312 -15.47 -10.04 -25.77
C GLU A 312 -16.95 -9.72 -25.50
N LEU A 313 -17.34 -9.54 -24.24
CA LEU A 313 -18.70 -9.10 -23.89
C LEU A 313 -19.05 -7.74 -24.54
N ILE A 314 -18.11 -6.79 -24.54
CA ILE A 314 -18.30 -5.43 -25.07
C ILE A 314 -18.42 -5.46 -26.60
N VAL A 315 -17.50 -6.12 -27.27
CA VAL A 315 -17.43 -6.12 -28.75
C VAL A 315 -18.58 -6.91 -29.39
N ASN A 316 -19.14 -7.89 -28.68
CA ASN A 316 -20.32 -8.65 -29.08
C ASN A 316 -21.64 -7.89 -28.84
N SER A 317 -21.61 -6.74 -28.19
CA SER A 317 -22.78 -5.84 -28.14
C SER A 317 -23.12 -5.31 -29.54
N SER A 318 -24.36 -4.85 -29.73
CA SER A 318 -24.79 -4.20 -30.97
C SER A 318 -24.46 -2.71 -31.04
N ALA A 319 -23.74 -2.15 -30.05
CA ALA A 319 -23.49 -0.71 -29.96
C ALA A 319 -22.52 -0.23 -31.05
N MET A 320 -22.84 0.87 -31.72
CA MET A 320 -22.03 1.44 -32.80
C MET A 320 -21.36 2.76 -32.38
N THR A 321 -20.71 2.76 -31.22
CA THR A 321 -20.05 3.94 -30.64
C THR A 321 -18.53 3.92 -30.87
N PRO A 322 -17.85 5.09 -30.82
CA PRO A 322 -16.44 5.19 -31.18
C PRO A 322 -15.51 4.25 -30.39
N LYS A 323 -15.60 4.21 -29.06
CA LYS A 323 -14.73 3.36 -28.24
C LYS A 323 -15.06 1.88 -28.41
N VAL A 324 -16.34 1.51 -28.54
CA VAL A 324 -16.73 0.11 -28.81
C VAL A 324 -16.20 -0.35 -30.16
N GLN A 325 -16.26 0.50 -31.19
CA GLN A 325 -15.73 0.17 -32.50
C GLN A 325 -14.19 0.05 -32.50
N ALA A 326 -13.49 0.95 -31.80
CA ALA A 326 -12.04 0.84 -31.63
C ALA A 326 -11.64 -0.45 -30.89
N LEU A 327 -12.39 -0.87 -29.86
CA LEU A 327 -12.18 -2.15 -29.19
C LEU A 327 -12.44 -3.34 -30.11
N ARG A 328 -13.43 -3.30 -31.01
CA ARG A 328 -13.63 -4.36 -32.02
C ARG A 328 -12.40 -4.54 -32.90
N ASP A 329 -11.81 -3.44 -33.35
CA ASP A 329 -10.62 -3.47 -34.21
C ASP A 329 -9.40 -4.04 -33.45
N LEU A 330 -9.18 -3.63 -32.20
CA LEU A 330 -8.11 -4.18 -31.35
C LEU A 330 -8.34 -5.66 -31.02
N PHE A 331 -9.58 -6.04 -30.72
CA PHE A 331 -9.96 -7.42 -30.44
C PHE A 331 -9.72 -8.33 -31.66
N GLN A 332 -10.07 -7.87 -32.87
CA GLN A 332 -9.78 -8.62 -34.09
C GLN A 332 -8.27 -8.81 -34.32
N LYS A 333 -7.45 -7.77 -34.07
CA LYS A 333 -5.99 -7.89 -34.13
C LYS A 333 -5.47 -8.93 -33.12
N ALA A 334 -5.99 -8.94 -31.89
CA ALA A 334 -5.61 -9.91 -30.87
C ALA A 334 -6.07 -11.35 -31.22
N VAL A 335 -7.24 -11.52 -31.85
CA VAL A 335 -7.71 -12.85 -32.32
C VAL A 335 -6.82 -13.39 -33.44
N GLN A 336 -6.31 -12.52 -34.33
CA GLN A 336 -5.39 -12.91 -35.39
C GLN A 336 -4.00 -13.29 -34.86
N ASN A 337 -3.60 -12.75 -33.70
CA ASN A 337 -2.40 -13.09 -32.95
C ASN A 337 -2.78 -13.67 -31.57
N PRO A 338 -3.42 -14.86 -31.53
CA PRO A 338 -4.00 -15.39 -30.29
C PRO A 338 -2.94 -15.54 -29.20
N PRO A 339 -3.34 -15.54 -27.91
CA PRO A 339 -2.43 -15.63 -26.78
C PRO A 339 -1.38 -16.71 -26.97
N SER A 340 -0.20 -16.29 -27.42
CA SER A 340 0.90 -17.22 -27.53
C SER A 340 1.25 -17.60 -26.10
N LYS A 341 1.18 -18.89 -25.79
CA LYS A 341 1.98 -19.46 -24.70
C LYS A 341 3.43 -19.18 -25.06
N LYS A 342 3.93 -17.95 -24.85
CA LYS A 342 5.35 -17.70 -24.83
C LYS A 342 5.82 -18.52 -23.65
N LYS A 343 6.32 -19.72 -23.94
CA LYS A 343 7.29 -20.36 -23.08
C LYS A 343 8.31 -19.26 -22.82
N ASN A 344 8.49 -18.87 -21.56
CA ASN A 344 9.69 -18.15 -21.16
C ASN A 344 10.84 -18.81 -21.92
N PRO A 345 11.64 -18.05 -22.70
CA PRO A 345 12.75 -18.65 -23.38
C PRO A 345 13.56 -19.36 -22.29
N LYS A 346 13.53 -20.69 -22.30
CA LYS A 346 14.59 -21.49 -21.69
C LYS A 346 15.81 -21.15 -22.52
N ALA A 347 16.40 -20.00 -22.24
CA ALA A 347 17.74 -19.69 -22.65
C ALA A 347 18.55 -20.84 -22.04
N VAL A 348 19.17 -21.63 -22.91
CA VAL A 348 20.24 -22.52 -22.50
C VAL A 348 21.36 -21.59 -22.04
N ALA A 349 21.31 -21.22 -20.77
CA ALA A 349 22.24 -20.31 -20.14
C ALA A 349 23.64 -20.94 -20.15
N PRO A 350 24.71 -20.16 -20.45
CA PRO A 350 26.05 -20.54 -20.03
C PRO A 350 26.05 -20.76 -18.51
N LYS A 351 26.88 -21.68 -18.00
CA LYS A 351 27.10 -21.78 -16.55
C LYS A 351 27.65 -20.44 -16.04
N GLY A 352 26.83 -19.69 -15.31
CA GLY A 352 27.24 -18.46 -14.64
C GLY A 352 28.23 -18.74 -13.50
N VAL A 353 28.83 -17.67 -12.99
CA VAL A 353 29.66 -17.71 -11.78
C VAL A 353 28.77 -18.00 -10.57
N SER A 354 29.25 -18.83 -9.64
CA SER A 354 28.54 -19.16 -8.42
C SER A 354 28.80 -18.10 -7.35
N PHE A 355 27.73 -17.56 -6.78
CA PHE A 355 27.77 -16.75 -5.56
C PHE A 355 27.59 -17.65 -4.34
N ARG A 356 28.15 -17.25 -3.21
CA ARG A 356 27.90 -17.87 -1.90
C ARG A 356 26.70 -17.26 -1.21
N SER A 357 26.54 -15.95 -1.30
CA SER A 357 25.43 -15.18 -0.73
C SER A 357 24.43 -14.81 -1.81
N VAL A 358 23.18 -15.23 -1.64
CA VAL A 358 22.09 -14.83 -2.55
C VAL A 358 21.89 -13.32 -2.47
N ASN A 359 21.90 -12.72 -1.28
CA ASN A 359 21.68 -11.29 -1.10
C ASN A 359 22.81 -10.44 -1.72
N PHE A 360 24.07 -10.90 -1.64
CA PHE A 360 25.17 -10.26 -2.37
C PHE A 360 24.96 -10.33 -3.90
N LYS A 361 24.51 -11.48 -4.40
CA LYS A 361 24.16 -11.65 -5.82
C LYS A 361 23.06 -10.67 -6.23
N LEU A 362 22.03 -10.47 -5.41
CA LEU A 362 20.94 -9.53 -5.69
C LEU A 362 21.46 -8.10 -5.86
N ALA A 363 22.34 -7.62 -4.97
CA ALA A 363 22.93 -6.29 -5.11
C ALA A 363 23.74 -6.14 -6.42
N VAL A 364 24.47 -7.19 -6.83
CA VAL A 364 25.21 -7.18 -8.10
C VAL A 364 24.28 -7.20 -9.31
N LEU A 365 23.20 -7.99 -9.23
CA LEU A 365 22.18 -8.03 -10.28
C LEU A 365 21.46 -6.69 -10.41
N ASP A 366 21.20 -6.01 -9.30
CA ASP A 366 20.58 -4.68 -9.31
C ASP A 366 21.42 -3.68 -10.09
N GLU A 367 22.71 -3.59 -9.77
CA GLU A 367 23.66 -2.71 -10.47
C GLU A 367 23.72 -3.05 -11.97
N LEU A 368 23.85 -4.33 -12.32
CA LEU A 368 23.96 -4.75 -13.71
C LEU A 368 22.66 -4.55 -14.51
N MET A 369 21.49 -4.75 -13.90
CA MET A 369 20.20 -4.76 -14.59
C MET A 369 19.52 -3.38 -14.58
N TYR A 370 19.45 -2.73 -13.43
CA TYR A 370 18.66 -1.51 -13.25
C TYR A 370 19.51 -0.25 -13.39
N THR A 371 20.75 -0.24 -12.88
CA THR A 371 21.66 0.91 -12.97
C THR A 371 22.41 0.97 -14.31
N MET A 372 23.06 -0.13 -14.71
CA MET A 372 23.96 -0.16 -15.87
C MET A 372 23.30 -0.59 -17.18
N ASP A 373 22.07 -1.09 -17.14
CA ASP A 373 21.34 -1.63 -18.30
C ASP A 373 22.06 -2.79 -19.05
N VAL A 374 23.00 -3.49 -18.41
CA VAL A 374 23.78 -4.60 -18.99
C VAL A 374 22.94 -5.87 -19.14
N LEU A 375 22.17 -6.22 -18.11
CA LEU A 375 21.30 -7.39 -18.13
C LEU A 375 19.92 -7.01 -18.67
N GLN A 376 19.59 -7.50 -19.86
CA GLN A 376 18.32 -7.21 -20.54
C GLN A 376 17.60 -8.50 -20.97
N PRO A 377 16.26 -8.51 -21.00
CA PRO A 377 15.37 -7.42 -20.57
C PRO A 377 15.38 -7.23 -19.04
N LYS A 378 15.09 -6.01 -18.57
CA LYS A 378 14.86 -5.76 -17.14
C LYS A 378 13.72 -6.65 -16.63
N PHE A 379 13.92 -7.26 -15.47
CA PHE A 379 12.87 -7.99 -14.80
C PHE A 379 11.87 -6.99 -14.21
N ASP A 380 10.59 -7.21 -14.50
CA ASP A 380 9.49 -6.50 -13.83
C ASP A 380 8.53 -7.54 -13.25
N ILE A 381 8.27 -7.43 -11.95
CA ILE A 381 7.42 -8.37 -11.21
C ILE A 381 5.97 -8.39 -11.70
N ARG A 382 5.44 -7.28 -12.20
CA ARG A 382 4.06 -7.20 -12.73
C ARG A 382 3.99 -7.90 -14.08
N GLU A 383 4.97 -7.66 -14.95
CA GLU A 383 5.09 -8.39 -16.21
C GLU A 383 5.30 -9.89 -15.97
N PHE A 384 6.15 -10.24 -15.02
CA PHE A 384 6.45 -11.61 -14.64
C PHE A 384 5.20 -12.32 -14.10
N ALA A 385 4.47 -11.71 -13.17
CA ALA A 385 3.21 -12.23 -12.62
C ALA A 385 2.16 -12.49 -13.71
N CYS A 386 2.07 -11.62 -14.72
CA CYS A 386 1.18 -11.81 -15.87
C CYS A 386 1.58 -12.99 -16.77
N SER A 387 2.86 -13.40 -16.76
CA SER A 387 3.41 -14.44 -17.63
C SER A 387 3.39 -15.85 -17.03
N GLN A 388 3.13 -15.99 -15.72
CA GLN A 388 3.20 -17.28 -15.03
C GLN A 388 2.02 -18.19 -15.39
N ALA A 389 2.34 -19.36 -15.96
CA ALA A 389 1.34 -20.33 -16.41
C ALA A 389 0.92 -21.32 -15.31
N GLU A 390 1.76 -21.53 -14.30
CA GLU A 390 1.56 -22.54 -13.25
C GLU A 390 0.71 -21.99 -12.09
N ARG A 391 0.86 -20.70 -11.77
CA ARG A 391 0.15 -20.04 -10.69
C ARG A 391 0.01 -18.55 -10.98
N ILE A 392 -1.12 -17.96 -10.56
CA ILE A 392 -1.31 -16.50 -10.58
C ILE A 392 -0.62 -15.93 -9.33
N ILE A 393 0.34 -15.04 -9.55
CA ILE A 393 0.98 -14.26 -8.48
C ILE A 393 0.12 -13.01 -8.24
N ASP A 394 -0.46 -12.89 -7.04
CA ASP A 394 -1.25 -11.73 -6.64
C ASP A 394 -0.38 -10.69 -5.94
N ILE A 395 0.06 -9.66 -6.65
CA ILE A 395 0.94 -8.64 -6.06
C ILE A 395 0.28 -7.90 -4.90
N GLU A 396 -1.04 -7.72 -4.93
CA GLU A 396 -1.73 -6.98 -3.87
C GLU A 396 -1.87 -7.81 -2.58
N GLU A 397 -1.97 -9.13 -2.69
CA GLU A 397 -2.10 -10.03 -1.54
C GLU A 397 -0.74 -10.58 -1.07
N GLU A 398 0.12 -10.94 -2.01
CA GLU A 398 1.42 -11.60 -1.78
C GLU A 398 2.57 -10.59 -1.73
N GLY A 399 2.37 -9.35 -2.17
CA GLY A 399 3.40 -8.31 -2.21
C GLY A 399 3.91 -7.87 -0.83
N TYR A 400 3.28 -8.34 0.24
CA TYR A 400 3.70 -8.12 1.64
C TYR A 400 4.72 -9.16 2.15
N THR A 401 5.23 -10.04 1.27
CA THR A 401 6.35 -10.95 1.57
C THR A 401 7.16 -11.23 0.31
N ILE A 402 8.20 -12.06 0.41
CA ILE A 402 8.98 -12.53 -0.74
C ILE A 402 8.09 -13.39 -1.64
N VAL A 403 7.99 -13.01 -2.92
CA VAL A 403 7.38 -13.81 -3.98
C VAL A 403 8.38 -14.90 -4.40
N PRO A 404 8.15 -16.18 -4.08
CA PRO A 404 9.16 -17.23 -4.25
C PRO A 404 9.61 -17.40 -5.71
N GLU A 405 8.71 -17.22 -6.67
CA GLU A 405 9.02 -17.36 -8.09
C GLU A 405 9.93 -16.23 -8.60
N ALA A 406 9.79 -15.02 -8.04
CA ALA A 406 10.66 -13.90 -8.37
C ALA A 406 12.05 -14.10 -7.77
N MET A 407 12.12 -14.56 -6.51
CA MET A 407 13.38 -14.92 -5.87
C MET A 407 14.12 -16.01 -6.65
N ALA A 408 13.42 -17.10 -6.99
CA ALA A 408 13.98 -18.20 -7.77
C ALA A 408 14.50 -17.74 -9.14
N PHE A 409 13.80 -16.81 -9.81
CA PHE A 409 14.26 -16.24 -11.06
C PHE A 409 15.65 -15.58 -10.92
N PHE A 410 15.84 -14.74 -9.90
CA PHE A 410 17.13 -14.06 -9.70
C PHE A 410 18.22 -15.00 -9.17
N GLU A 411 17.87 -15.98 -8.34
CA GLU A 411 18.78 -17.05 -7.90
C GLU A 411 19.32 -17.86 -9.09
N GLU A 412 18.46 -18.17 -10.07
CA GLU A 412 18.82 -18.93 -11.27
C GLU A 412 19.45 -18.08 -12.38
N LEU A 413 19.28 -16.75 -12.36
CA LEU A 413 19.77 -15.86 -13.41
C LEU A 413 21.31 -15.96 -13.53
N PRO A 414 21.86 -16.42 -14.66
CA PRO A 414 23.30 -16.57 -14.83
C PRO A 414 23.97 -15.20 -14.93
N VAL A 415 25.12 -15.05 -14.27
CA VAL A 415 25.99 -13.87 -14.40
C VAL A 415 27.36 -14.33 -14.89
N SER A 416 27.85 -13.76 -15.98
CA SER A 416 29.16 -14.13 -16.55
C SER A 416 30.30 -13.34 -15.91
N GLU A 417 31.53 -13.83 -16.01
CA GLU A 417 32.71 -13.07 -15.57
C GLU A 417 32.84 -11.72 -16.29
N ASN A 418 32.35 -11.62 -17.54
CA ASN A 418 32.37 -10.37 -18.30
C ASN A 418 31.36 -9.36 -17.76
N ASP A 419 30.22 -9.82 -17.24
CA ASP A 419 29.24 -8.93 -16.59
C ASP A 419 29.84 -8.41 -15.29
N LEU A 420 30.41 -9.29 -14.46
CA LEU A 420 31.04 -8.94 -13.19
C LEU A 420 32.22 -7.98 -13.35
N ALA A 421 32.98 -8.10 -14.45
CA ALA A 421 34.09 -7.22 -14.75
C ALA A 421 33.64 -5.77 -15.06
N GLN A 422 32.36 -5.54 -15.36
CA GLN A 422 31.84 -4.19 -15.62
C GLN A 422 31.47 -3.45 -14.34
N VAL A 423 31.25 -4.16 -13.23
CA VAL A 423 30.86 -3.56 -11.95
C VAL A 423 32.02 -2.77 -11.34
N GLU A 424 31.91 -1.44 -11.34
CA GLU A 424 32.88 -0.54 -10.73
C GLU A 424 32.38 0.08 -9.41
N SER A 425 31.06 0.08 -9.17
CA SER A 425 30.45 0.55 -7.92
C SER A 425 29.43 -0.45 -7.44
N LEU A 426 29.32 -0.61 -6.12
CA LEU A 426 28.30 -1.45 -5.51
C LEU A 426 27.71 -0.76 -4.29
N TYR A 427 26.39 -0.83 -4.16
CA TYR A 427 25.62 -0.20 -3.09
C TYR A 427 24.84 -1.26 -2.32
N PHE A 428 24.94 -1.21 -0.99
CA PHE A 428 24.08 -1.98 -0.09
C PHE A 428 23.11 -1.01 0.58
N ASP A 429 21.88 -1.02 0.08
CA ASP A 429 20.81 -0.13 0.51
C ASP A 429 19.44 -0.82 0.45
N GLY A 430 18.54 -0.56 1.40
CA GLY A 430 17.20 -1.15 1.39
C GLY A 430 16.30 -0.68 0.24
N GLY A 431 16.69 0.37 -0.48
CA GLY A 431 15.97 0.96 -1.60
C GLY A 431 16.38 0.47 -2.99
N LEU A 432 17.21 -0.57 -3.12
CA LEU A 432 17.54 -1.15 -4.44
C LEU A 432 16.27 -1.61 -5.17
N ASP A 433 16.22 -1.38 -6.49
CA ASP A 433 15.02 -1.66 -7.31
C ASP A 433 14.67 -3.15 -7.32
N ILE A 434 15.68 -4.02 -7.34
CA ILE A 434 15.51 -5.48 -7.36
C ILE A 434 14.66 -5.99 -6.18
N TYR A 435 14.75 -5.37 -5.01
CA TYR A 435 13.99 -5.82 -3.84
C TYR A 435 12.50 -5.61 -4.02
N ARG A 436 12.08 -4.55 -4.71
CA ARG A 436 10.67 -4.29 -5.04
C ARG A 436 10.13 -5.21 -6.11
N HIS A 437 10.99 -6.00 -6.75
CA HIS A 437 10.59 -7.05 -7.67
C HIS A 437 10.48 -8.42 -7.00
N ILE A 438 11.19 -8.63 -5.89
CA ILE A 438 11.14 -9.87 -5.09
C ILE A 438 10.09 -9.76 -3.99
N TYR A 439 10.05 -8.63 -3.29
CA TYR A 439 9.12 -8.26 -2.24
C TYR A 439 8.51 -6.88 -2.60
N PRO A 440 7.40 -6.86 -3.38
CA PRO A 440 6.79 -5.66 -3.95
C PRO A 440 6.52 -4.47 -3.02
N PHE A 441 6.11 -4.74 -1.78
CA PHE A 441 5.80 -3.73 -0.76
C PHE A 441 6.85 -3.69 0.35
N PHE A 442 8.07 -4.15 0.06
CA PHE A 442 9.19 -4.09 1.00
C PHE A 442 9.48 -2.65 1.43
N GLY A 443 9.57 -2.44 2.74
CA GLY A 443 9.79 -1.12 3.34
C GLY A 443 11.26 -0.75 3.53
N GLY A 444 12.18 -1.70 3.37
CA GLY A 444 13.61 -1.48 3.64
C GLY A 444 14.00 -1.58 5.12
N GLU A 445 13.07 -1.91 6.01
CA GLU A 445 13.31 -1.96 7.46
C GLU A 445 13.54 -3.39 8.00
N GLU A 446 13.11 -4.40 7.25
CA GLU A 446 13.29 -5.80 7.62
C GLU A 446 14.61 -6.40 7.10
N ASP A 447 15.08 -7.47 7.74
CA ASP A 447 16.41 -8.10 7.56
C ASP A 447 16.47 -9.15 6.44
N TYR A 448 15.40 -9.30 5.64
CA TYR A 448 15.31 -10.34 4.60
C TYR A 448 16.44 -10.31 3.56
N PHE A 449 16.94 -9.11 3.26
CA PHE A 449 17.98 -8.89 2.25
C PHE A 449 19.35 -8.54 2.86
N ASP A 450 19.51 -8.71 4.18
CA ASP A 450 20.78 -8.46 4.84
C ASP A 450 21.87 -9.40 4.29
N ILE A 451 23.02 -8.83 3.99
CA ILE A 451 24.20 -9.57 3.55
C ILE A 451 24.98 -9.99 4.80
N ASP A 452 25.09 -11.29 5.00
CA ASP A 452 25.82 -11.92 6.13
C ASP A 452 27.31 -12.18 5.82
N SER A 453 27.74 -11.97 4.57
CA SER A 453 29.12 -12.21 4.14
C SER A 453 29.53 -11.38 2.92
N LEU A 454 30.73 -10.80 2.99
CA LEU A 454 31.35 -10.07 1.87
C LEU A 454 32.30 -10.92 1.02
N GLU A 455 32.33 -12.25 1.21
CA GLU A 455 33.26 -13.15 0.50
C GLU A 455 33.14 -13.09 -1.03
N ASP A 456 31.93 -12.85 -1.55
CA ASP A 456 31.69 -12.75 -3.00
C ASP A 456 32.24 -11.46 -3.62
N ILE A 457 32.74 -10.51 -2.83
CA ILE A 457 33.37 -9.30 -3.39
C ILE A 457 34.59 -9.63 -4.26
N ALA A 458 35.26 -10.77 -4.00
CA ALA A 458 36.36 -11.27 -4.83
C ALA A 458 35.99 -11.51 -6.30
N LEU A 459 34.68 -11.62 -6.60
CA LEU A 459 34.17 -11.73 -7.96
C LEU A 459 34.25 -10.41 -8.75
N LEU A 460 34.25 -9.26 -8.05
CA LEU A 460 34.16 -7.92 -8.63
C LEU A 460 35.55 -7.27 -8.79
N LYS A 461 36.36 -7.80 -9.72
CA LYS A 461 37.78 -7.43 -9.89
C LYS A 461 38.05 -5.95 -10.25
N ASN A 462 37.01 -5.22 -10.67
CA ASN A 462 37.11 -3.83 -11.11
C ASN A 462 36.41 -2.84 -10.17
N LEU A 463 36.00 -3.29 -8.97
CA LEU A 463 35.32 -2.46 -7.99
C LEU A 463 36.21 -1.29 -7.52
N LYS A 464 35.70 -0.07 -7.66
CA LYS A 464 36.32 1.19 -7.25
C LYS A 464 35.60 1.85 -6.07
N SER A 465 34.30 1.63 -5.95
CA SER A 465 33.48 2.20 -4.88
C SER A 465 32.61 1.13 -4.22
N LEU A 466 32.63 1.07 -2.90
CA LEU A 466 31.76 0.20 -2.11
C LEU A 466 31.00 1.03 -1.08
N ASN A 467 29.67 1.04 -1.17
CA ASN A 467 28.84 1.76 -0.23
C ASN A 467 28.09 0.81 0.71
N ILE A 468 28.52 0.76 1.98
CA ILE A 468 27.88 -0.01 3.04
C ILE A 468 27.13 0.96 3.95
N THR A 469 25.88 1.27 3.59
CA THR A 469 25.00 2.20 4.32
C THR A 469 23.85 1.53 5.07
N SER A 470 23.48 0.33 4.67
CA SER A 470 22.54 -0.56 5.33
C SER A 470 22.66 -1.97 4.71
N MET A 471 21.79 -2.90 5.08
CA MET A 471 21.66 -4.23 4.48
C MET A 471 22.92 -5.11 4.55
N VAL A 472 23.79 -4.87 5.52
CA VAL A 472 24.91 -5.74 5.85
C VAL A 472 24.85 -6.05 7.33
N ASP A 473 24.93 -7.33 7.67
CA ASP A 473 24.94 -7.77 9.06
C ASP A 473 26.09 -7.06 9.79
N ALA A 474 25.75 -6.46 10.92
CA ALA A 474 26.65 -5.63 11.70
C ALA A 474 27.89 -6.40 12.21
N SER A 475 27.87 -7.74 12.18
CA SER A 475 28.98 -8.63 12.54
C SER A 475 29.84 -9.10 11.36
N CYS A 476 29.53 -8.66 10.12
CA CYS A 476 30.29 -9.00 8.93
C CYS A 476 31.78 -8.65 9.05
N SER A 477 32.63 -9.52 8.51
CA SER A 477 34.06 -9.26 8.41
C SER A 477 34.39 -8.46 7.16
N LEU A 478 35.24 -7.45 7.30
CA LEU A 478 35.84 -6.71 6.19
C LEU A 478 37.07 -7.40 5.59
N LYS A 479 37.52 -8.53 6.16
CA LYS A 479 38.67 -9.30 5.66
C LYS A 479 38.57 -9.66 4.16
N PRO A 480 37.38 -10.00 3.60
CA PRO A 480 37.23 -10.27 2.17
C PRO A 480 37.59 -9.11 1.24
N LEU A 481 37.66 -7.87 1.75
CA LEU A 481 38.13 -6.73 0.97
C LEU A 481 39.61 -6.85 0.58
N LYS A 482 40.37 -7.69 1.29
CA LYS A 482 41.78 -7.94 0.97
C LYS A 482 41.92 -8.50 -0.46
N GLY A 483 42.62 -7.77 -1.32
CA GLY A 483 42.77 -8.08 -2.75
C GLY A 483 41.88 -7.25 -3.67
N GLN A 484 41.05 -6.35 -3.13
CA GLN A 484 40.35 -5.32 -3.90
C GLN A 484 41.31 -4.16 -4.22
N ASP A 485 42.29 -4.43 -5.07
CA ASP A 485 43.40 -3.52 -5.36
C ASP A 485 42.96 -2.22 -6.04
N LYS A 486 41.75 -2.17 -6.58
CA LYS A 486 41.18 -1.00 -7.27
C LYS A 486 40.17 -0.23 -6.42
N LEU A 487 39.86 -0.69 -5.20
CA LEU A 487 38.89 -0.03 -4.34
C LEU A 487 39.46 1.31 -3.85
N GLU A 488 38.87 2.40 -4.32
CA GLU A 488 39.30 3.77 -4.06
C GLU A 488 38.47 4.44 -2.97
N GLN A 489 37.22 4.02 -2.81
CA GLN A 489 36.25 4.64 -1.91
C GLN A 489 35.43 3.59 -1.17
N ILE A 490 35.23 3.81 0.13
CA ILE A 490 34.33 2.99 0.95
C ILE A 490 33.47 3.85 1.87
N THR A 491 32.20 3.49 2.03
CA THR A 491 31.31 4.03 3.07
C THR A 491 31.01 2.96 4.11
N LEU A 492 31.04 3.33 5.40
CA LEU A 492 30.77 2.45 6.54
C LEU A 492 29.84 3.13 7.55
N ASP A 493 28.74 2.46 7.89
CA ASP A 493 27.64 2.98 8.72
C ASP A 493 27.67 2.57 10.20
N VAL A 494 28.11 1.34 10.51
CA VAL A 494 28.08 0.78 11.86
C VAL A 494 29.45 0.59 12.50
N VAL A 495 29.46 0.48 13.83
CA VAL A 495 30.68 0.39 14.67
C VAL A 495 31.19 -1.04 14.88
N THR A 496 30.49 -2.05 14.39
CA THR A 496 30.65 -3.46 14.82
C THR A 496 31.28 -4.39 13.79
N TYR A 497 31.60 -3.91 12.59
CA TYR A 497 32.25 -4.75 11.57
C TYR A 497 33.56 -5.36 12.10
N GLN A 498 33.79 -6.62 11.76
CA GLN A 498 35.01 -7.33 12.15
C GLN A 498 36.15 -7.00 11.18
N ASN A 499 37.40 -7.04 11.66
CA ASN A 499 38.61 -6.83 10.84
C ASN A 499 38.69 -5.47 10.14
N MET A 500 38.30 -4.40 10.84
CA MET A 500 38.39 -3.01 10.37
C MET A 500 39.82 -2.60 9.95
N ASP A 501 40.85 -3.25 10.52
CA ASP A 501 42.25 -3.09 10.16
C ASP A 501 42.55 -3.46 8.69
N THR A 502 41.69 -4.25 8.04
CA THR A 502 41.80 -4.58 6.61
C THR A 502 41.82 -3.33 5.73
N LEU A 503 41.18 -2.23 6.16
CA LEU A 503 41.19 -0.95 5.43
C LEU A 503 42.61 -0.39 5.23
N LEU A 504 43.53 -0.67 6.15
CA LEU A 504 44.93 -0.25 6.03
C LEU A 504 45.67 -1.04 4.94
N GLU A 505 45.18 -2.22 4.56
CA GLU A 505 45.82 -3.09 3.58
C GLU A 505 45.40 -2.79 2.13
N LEU A 506 44.36 -1.95 1.94
CA LEU A 506 43.84 -1.61 0.62
C LEU A 506 44.76 -0.60 -0.10
N PRO A 507 45.41 -0.97 -1.22
CA PRO A 507 46.49 -0.16 -1.80
C PRO A 507 45.99 1.11 -2.52
N SER A 508 44.77 1.09 -3.04
CA SER A 508 44.19 2.21 -3.79
C SER A 508 43.19 3.05 -2.99
N LEU A 509 42.94 2.70 -1.72
CA LEU A 509 41.93 3.37 -0.91
C LEU A 509 42.35 4.83 -0.65
N ARG A 510 41.45 5.77 -0.97
CA ARG A 510 41.70 7.21 -0.88
C ARG A 510 40.64 7.94 -0.08
N HIS A 511 39.39 7.45 -0.08
CA HIS A 511 38.29 8.11 0.60
C HIS A 511 37.51 7.12 1.46
N ILE A 512 37.26 7.51 2.70
CA ILE A 512 36.36 6.81 3.61
C ILE A 512 35.27 7.77 4.03
N THR A 513 34.01 7.41 3.80
CA THR A 513 32.86 8.09 4.40
C THR A 513 32.35 7.27 5.56
N THR A 514 32.18 7.87 6.74
CA THR A 514 31.68 7.15 7.92
C THR A 514 31.01 8.09 8.92
N PHE A 515 30.54 7.56 10.04
CA PHE A 515 29.85 8.32 11.07
C PHE A 515 30.72 8.55 12.31
N LYS A 516 30.38 9.58 13.08
CA LYS A 516 31.16 10.03 14.23
C LYS A 516 31.33 8.95 15.32
N ASN A 517 30.36 8.06 15.48
CA ASN A 517 30.42 6.91 16.39
C ASN A 517 31.46 5.87 15.95
N VAL A 518 31.60 5.60 14.65
CA VAL A 518 32.60 4.64 14.12
C VAL A 518 34.01 5.14 14.35
N VAL A 519 34.27 6.42 14.05
CA VAL A 519 35.59 7.04 14.30
C VAL A 519 35.97 7.00 15.78
N LYS A 520 35.00 7.21 16.67
CA LYS A 520 35.21 7.13 18.13
C LYS A 520 35.49 5.73 18.63
N ALA A 521 34.96 4.70 17.96
CA ALA A 521 35.16 3.30 18.35
C ALA A 521 36.57 2.80 17.98
N TYR A 522 37.15 3.32 16.89
CA TYR A 522 38.47 2.91 16.38
C TYR A 522 39.44 4.09 16.19
N PRO A 523 39.74 4.88 17.25
CA PRO A 523 40.50 6.12 17.11
C PRO A 523 41.91 5.91 16.54
N GLU A 524 42.60 4.84 16.96
CA GLU A 524 43.96 4.52 16.49
C GLU A 524 43.96 4.12 15.00
N LEU A 525 42.98 3.34 14.56
CA LEU A 525 42.83 2.94 13.16
C LEU A 525 42.61 4.15 12.26
N PHE A 526 41.67 5.04 12.61
CA PHE A 526 41.38 6.22 11.79
C PHE A 526 42.53 7.23 11.80
N GLN A 527 43.30 7.31 12.89
CA GLN A 527 44.56 8.07 12.88
C GLN A 527 45.57 7.47 11.88
N GLN A 528 45.78 6.15 11.89
CA GLN A 528 46.69 5.48 10.95
C GLN A 528 46.25 5.65 9.49
N LEU A 529 44.93 5.62 9.22
CA LEU A 529 44.38 5.87 7.89
C LEU A 529 44.67 7.31 7.42
N GLN A 530 44.53 8.30 8.30
CA GLN A 530 44.90 9.70 7.98
C GLN A 530 46.40 9.88 7.74
N GLU A 531 47.24 9.23 8.55
CA GLU A 531 48.70 9.24 8.38
C GLU A 531 49.13 8.61 7.05
N LYS A 532 48.35 7.65 6.53
CA LYS A 532 48.49 7.10 5.17
C LYS A 532 47.97 8.02 4.05
N GLY A 533 47.41 9.18 4.38
CA GLY A 533 46.87 10.14 3.41
C GLY A 533 45.46 9.83 2.91
N ILE A 534 44.71 8.98 3.61
CA ILE A 534 43.32 8.67 3.26
C ILE A 534 42.41 9.79 3.78
N GLU A 535 41.57 10.34 2.90
CA GLU A 535 40.57 11.35 3.26
C GLU A 535 39.41 10.70 4.01
N ILE A 536 39.10 11.21 5.20
CA ILE A 536 37.97 10.75 6.01
C ILE A 536 36.89 11.83 6.04
N LYS A 537 35.74 11.53 5.46
CA LYS A 537 34.52 12.33 5.58
C LYS A 537 33.64 11.76 6.69
N VAL A 538 33.35 12.58 7.69
CA VAL A 538 32.49 12.20 8.81
C VAL A 538 31.09 12.80 8.61
N ASN A 539 30.10 11.95 8.37
CA ASN A 539 28.70 12.34 8.33
C ASN A 539 28.19 12.61 9.75
N SER A 540 27.35 13.63 9.87
CA SER A 540 26.81 14.18 11.12
C SER A 540 25.73 13.32 11.74
#